data_AF-W9REH1-F1
#
_entry.id   AF-W9REH1-F1
#
_cell.length_a   1.000
_cell.length_b   1.000
_cell.length_c   1.000
_cell.angle_alpha   90.00
_cell.angle_beta   90.00
_cell.angle_gamma   90.00
#
_symmetry.space_group_name_H-M   'P 1'
#
loop_
_entity.id
_entity.type
_entity.pdbx_description
1 polymer ?
#
loop_
_entity_poly.entity_id
_entity_poly.type
_entity_poly.pdbx_seq_one_letter_code
_entity_poly.pdbx_strand_id
1 'polypeptide(L)'
;MSTRLGVRRESNILSTSSKTAEDGRLYYHVEVNIKSYANNNELAVMPQDRIPRLEWNRRYLSVLGVENNRLYELRLQTPENVFEEAENDLRQVMDSFRVNKVAA
;
A
#
# COMPACT_ATOMS: atom_id res chain seq x y z
N MET A 1 9.30 -5.84 5.37
CA MET A 1 9.53 -6.60 4.12
C MET A 1 9.87 -8.04 4.48
N SER A 2 9.33 -9.06 3.80
CA SER A 2 9.76 -10.46 4.04
C SER A 2 11.03 -10.76 3.26
N THR A 3 11.99 -11.37 3.95
CA THR A 3 13.30 -11.83 3.45
C THR A 3 13.31 -13.30 3.04
N ARG A 4 12.14 -13.97 3.04
CA ARG A 4 12.03 -15.39 2.66
C ARG A 4 12.47 -15.59 1.20
N LEU A 5 13.46 -16.46 1.00
CA LEU A 5 13.97 -16.83 -0.32
C LEU A 5 12.84 -17.47 -1.15
N GLY A 6 12.69 -17.05 -2.41
CA GLY A 6 11.65 -17.57 -3.31
C GLY A 6 10.29 -16.86 -3.22
N VAL A 7 10.19 -15.75 -2.49
CA VAL A 7 8.99 -14.89 -2.52
C VAL A 7 9.09 -13.93 -3.71
N ARG A 8 8.15 -14.05 -4.65
CA ARG A 8 7.98 -13.09 -5.75
C ARG A 8 6.88 -12.10 -5.37
N ARG A 9 7.18 -10.81 -5.44
CA ARG A 9 6.16 -9.75 -5.28
C ARG A 9 5.92 -9.06 -6.60
N GLU A 10 4.66 -8.83 -6.90
CA GLU A 10 4.21 -8.02 -8.02
C GLU A 10 3.45 -6.84 -7.45
N SER A 11 3.80 -5.64 -7.92
CA SER A 11 3.11 -4.41 -7.56
C SER A 11 2.54 -3.77 -8.81
N ASN A 12 1.27 -3.40 -8.78
CA ASN A 12 0.62 -2.67 -9.85
C ASN A 12 0.01 -1.38 -9.31
N ILE A 13 0.26 -0.26 -9.98
CA ILE A 13 -0.35 1.02 -9.63
C ILE A 13 -1.79 0.99 -10.14
N LEU A 14 -2.75 1.18 -9.25
CA LEU A 14 -4.17 1.21 -9.59
C LEU A 14 -4.64 2.62 -9.91
N SER A 15 -4.22 3.59 -9.08
CA SER A 15 -4.63 4.98 -9.21
C SER A 15 -3.56 5.90 -8.63
N THR A 16 -3.43 7.07 -9.24
CA THR A 16 -2.62 8.17 -8.73
C THR A 16 -3.40 9.46 -8.92
N SER A 17 -3.52 10.25 -7.87
CA SER A 17 -4.13 11.56 -7.96
C SER A 17 -3.40 12.55 -7.06
N SER A 18 -3.58 13.83 -7.36
CA SER A 18 -3.09 14.92 -6.53
C SER A 18 -4.27 15.83 -6.21
N LYS A 19 -4.41 16.21 -4.94
CA LYS A 19 -5.49 17.06 -4.47
C LYS A 19 -4.94 18.15 -3.57
N THR A 20 -5.36 19.39 -3.82
CA THR A 20 -5.15 20.48 -2.86
C THR A 20 -6.28 20.40 -1.83
N ALA A 21 -5.94 20.23 -0.56
CA ALA A 21 -6.95 20.22 0.50
C ALA A 21 -7.31 21.65 0.95
N GLU A 22 -8.27 21.76 1.86
CA GLU A 22 -8.77 23.04 2.39
C GLU A 22 -7.70 23.87 3.11
N ASP A 23 -6.61 23.23 3.54
CA ASP A 23 -5.43 23.87 4.13
C ASP A 23 -4.50 24.53 3.07
N GLY A 24 -4.89 24.47 1.79
CA GLY A 24 -4.12 25.00 0.66
C GLY A 24 -2.91 24.15 0.28
N ARG A 25 -2.77 22.95 0.85
CA ARG A 25 -1.59 22.09 0.65
C ARG A 25 -1.88 20.98 -0.34
N LEU A 26 -0.84 20.62 -1.09
CA LEU A 26 -0.91 19.56 -2.08
C LEU A 26 -0.64 18.21 -1.42
N TYR A 27 -1.59 17.29 -1.57
CA TYR A 27 -1.47 15.90 -1.17
C TYR A 27 -1.45 15.01 -2.41
N TYR A 28 -0.65 13.95 -2.35
CA TYR A 28 -0.60 12.93 -3.39
C TYR A 28 -1.21 11.64 -2.88
N HIS A 29 -2.18 11.12 -3.60
CA HIS A 29 -2.85 9.86 -3.32
C HIS A 29 -2.29 8.82 -4.29
N VAL A 30 -1.83 7.70 -3.77
CA VAL A 30 -1.28 6.59 -4.55
C VAL A 30 -1.93 5.30 -4.07
N GLU A 31 -2.60 4.60 -4.99
CA GLU A 31 -3.19 3.29 -4.76
C GLU A 31 -2.39 2.24 -5.51
N VAL A 32 -1.96 1.20 -4.78
CA VAL A 32 -1.14 0.12 -5.33
C VAL A 32 -1.75 -1.22 -4.92
N ASN A 33 -1.93 -2.12 -5.88
CA ASN A 33 -2.21 -3.52 -5.60
C ASN A 33 -0.88 -4.28 -5.51
N ILE A 34 -0.68 -5.04 -4.43
CA ILE A 34 0.51 -5.86 -4.23
C ILE A 34 0.09 -7.30 -4.03
N LYS A 35 0.65 -8.17 -4.87
CA LYS A 35 0.51 -9.61 -4.80
C LYS A 35 1.82 -10.23 -4.37
N SER A 36 1.75 -11.18 -3.46
CA SER A 36 2.90 -11.98 -3.03
C SER A 36 2.65 -13.42 -3.40
N TYR A 37 3.58 -13.97 -4.14
CA TYR A 37 3.63 -15.37 -4.50
C TYR A 37 4.75 -16.03 -3.71
N ALA A 38 4.43 -17.07 -2.98
CA ALA A 38 5.39 -17.84 -2.22
C ALA A 38 5.17 -19.33 -2.46
N ASN A 39 6.25 -20.10 -2.38
CA ASN A 39 6.13 -21.54 -2.23
C ASN A 39 6.16 -21.86 -0.73
N ASN A 40 5.17 -22.63 -0.27
CA ASN A 40 5.09 -23.12 1.11
C ASN A 40 5.56 -24.58 1.24
N ASN A 41 5.97 -25.22 0.14
CA ASN A 41 6.54 -26.55 0.17
C ASN A 41 8.01 -26.50 0.57
N GLU A 42 8.29 -26.78 1.85
CA GLU A 42 9.64 -26.81 2.43
C GLU A 42 10.51 -27.96 1.89
N LEU A 43 9.89 -29.00 1.31
CA LEU A 43 10.57 -30.17 0.74
C LEU A 43 10.84 -30.04 -0.77
N ALA A 44 10.53 -28.89 -1.38
CA ALA A 44 10.74 -28.63 -2.81
C ALA A 44 12.23 -28.44 -3.14
N VAL A 45 12.97 -29.54 -3.27
CA VAL A 45 14.40 -29.52 -3.59
C VAL A 45 14.63 -29.10 -5.05
N MET A 46 13.85 -29.67 -5.99
CA MET A 46 14.02 -29.43 -7.43
C MET A 46 13.29 -28.17 -7.90
N PRO A 47 13.79 -27.46 -8.93
CA PRO A 47 13.14 -26.26 -9.46
C PRO A 47 11.67 -26.46 -9.88
N GLN A 48 11.34 -27.65 -10.39
CA GLN A 48 9.98 -28.01 -10.82
C GLN A 48 8.97 -28.10 -9.65
N ASP A 49 9.44 -28.44 -8.44
CA ASP A 49 8.61 -28.49 -7.24
C ASP A 49 8.40 -27.10 -6.62
N ARG A 50 9.14 -26.09 -7.09
CA ARG A 50 9.12 -24.71 -6.56
C ARG A 50 8.04 -23.84 -7.19
N ILE A 51 6.82 -24.35 -7.26
CA ILE A 51 5.68 -23.65 -7.88
C ILE A 51 5.16 -22.55 -6.93
N PRO A 52 5.32 -21.26 -7.27
CA PRO A 52 4.84 -20.18 -6.41
C PRO A 52 3.32 -20.09 -6.46
N ARG A 53 2.66 -19.99 -5.30
CA ARG A 53 1.21 -19.77 -5.17
C ARG A 53 0.95 -18.40 -4.56
N LEU A 54 -0.22 -17.83 -4.88
CA LEU A 54 -0.64 -16.57 -4.29
C LEU A 54 -0.80 -16.75 -2.77
N GLU A 55 0.06 -16.10 -2.00
CA GLU A 55 0.06 -16.10 -0.53
C GLU A 55 -0.83 -14.97 -0.01
N TRP A 56 -0.74 -13.79 -0.61
CA TRP A 56 -1.62 -12.67 -0.30
C TRP A 56 -1.76 -11.69 -1.47
N ASN A 57 -2.91 -11.03 -1.48
CA ASN A 57 -3.26 -9.95 -2.39
C ASN A 57 -3.82 -8.79 -1.56
N ARG A 58 -3.14 -7.64 -1.56
CA ARG A 58 -3.48 -6.49 -0.72
C ARG A 58 -3.48 -5.20 -1.51
N ARG A 59 -4.39 -4.31 -1.16
CA ARG A 59 -4.44 -2.94 -1.65
C ARG A 59 -3.82 -2.00 -0.64
N TYR A 60 -2.87 -1.20 -1.11
CA TYR A 60 -2.20 -0.16 -0.33
C TYR A 60 -2.74 1.18 -0.82
N LEU A 61 -3.23 1.98 0.11
CA LEU A 61 -3.63 3.36 -0.17
C LEU A 61 -2.70 4.28 0.62
N SER A 62 -2.00 5.15 -0.09
CA SER A 62 -1.01 6.06 0.51
C SER A 62 -1.39 7.50 0.23
N VAL A 63 -1.39 8.32 1.27
CA VAL A 63 -1.51 9.78 1.16
C VAL A 63 -0.19 10.40 1.61
N LEU A 64 0.40 11.21 0.74
CA LEU A 64 1.67 11.87 0.96
C LEU A 64 1.46 13.38 1.05
N GLY A 65 2.06 14.02 2.06
CA GLY A 65 2.06 15.47 2.23
C GLY A 65 3.41 15.95 2.75
N VAL A 66 3.80 17.18 2.40
CA VAL A 66 5.07 17.77 2.83
C VAL A 66 4.80 19.02 3.65
N GLU A 67 5.41 19.10 4.84
CA GLU A 67 5.41 20.31 5.67
C GLU A 67 6.63 20.32 6.60
N ASN A 68 7.07 21.50 7.07
CA ASN A 68 8.17 21.66 8.01
C ASN A 68 9.46 20.97 7.51
N ASN A 69 9.70 20.98 6.18
CA ASN A 69 10.78 20.27 5.50
C ASN A 69 10.80 18.74 5.76
N ARG A 70 9.64 18.13 6.02
CA ARG A 70 9.49 16.69 6.23
C ARG A 70 8.40 16.14 5.33
N LEU A 71 8.64 14.94 4.80
CA LEU A 71 7.64 14.15 4.09
C LEU A 71 6.86 13.31 5.10
N TYR A 72 5.54 13.44 5.08
CA TYR A 72 4.63 12.64 5.88
C TYR A 72 3.84 11.70 4.97
N GLU A 73 3.73 10.44 5.39
CA GLU A 73 2.98 9.40 4.70
C GLU A 73 1.97 8.78 5.66
N LEU A 74 0.70 8.75 5.24
CA LEU A 74 -0.29 7.84 5.80
C LEU A 74 -0.48 6.69 4.82
N ARG A 75 -0.14 5.48 5.24
CA ARG A 75 -0.33 4.26 4.45
C ARG A 75 -1.34 3.33 5.12
N LEU A 76 -2.45 3.09 4.44
CA LEU A 76 -3.46 2.12 4.82
C LEU A 76 -3.30 0.87 3.95
N GLN A 77 -3.53 -0.30 4.54
CA GLN A 77 -3.45 -1.58 3.85
C GLN A 77 -4.66 -2.45 4.19
N THR A 78 -5.24 -3.08 3.17
CA THR A 78 -6.34 -4.04 3.35
C THR A 78 -6.21 -5.20 2.37
N PRO A 79 -6.66 -6.43 2.74
CA PRO A 79 -6.79 -7.51 1.77
C PRO A 79 -7.72 -7.11 0.62
N GLU A 80 -7.35 -7.47 -0.61
CA GLU A 80 -8.11 -7.08 -1.80
C GLU A 80 -9.55 -7.62 -1.78
N ASN A 81 -9.77 -8.79 -1.19
CA ASN A 81 -11.08 -9.45 -1.14
C ASN A 81 -12.09 -8.79 -0.20
N VAL A 82 -11.64 -7.94 0.73
CA VAL A 82 -12.52 -7.19 1.65
C VAL A 82 -12.48 -5.69 1.37
N PHE A 83 -11.82 -5.28 0.28
CA PHE A 83 -11.64 -3.87 -0.03
C PHE A 83 -12.99 -3.17 -0.25
N GLU A 84 -13.91 -3.79 -0.98
CA GLU A 84 -15.22 -3.20 -1.31
C GLU A 84 -16.03 -2.85 -0.05
N GLU A 85 -15.95 -3.66 1.00
CA GLU A 85 -16.65 -3.41 2.28
C GLU A 85 -16.02 -2.27 3.06
N ALA A 86 -14.68 -2.18 3.06
CA ALA A 86 -13.92 -1.19 3.82
C ALA A 86 -13.63 0.11 3.05
N GLU A 87 -13.97 0.17 1.76
CA GLU A 87 -13.53 1.24 0.85
C GLU A 87 -13.94 2.62 1.36
N ASN A 88 -15.19 2.77 1.78
CA ASN A 88 -15.73 4.06 2.21
C ASN A 88 -14.98 4.58 3.46
N ASP A 89 -14.82 3.73 4.47
CA ASP A 89 -14.12 4.08 5.71
C ASP A 89 -12.64 4.42 5.43
N LEU A 90 -11.97 3.62 4.59
CA LEU A 90 -10.57 3.85 4.22
C LEU A 90 -10.40 5.18 3.47
N ARG A 91 -11.30 5.49 2.53
CA ARG A 91 -11.29 6.76 1.80
C ARG A 91 -11.55 7.94 2.72
N GLN A 92 -12.47 7.82 3.68
CA GLN A 92 -12.73 8.87 4.66
C GLN A 92 -11.48 9.14 5.53
N VAL A 93 -10.78 8.09 5.97
CA VAL A 93 -9.53 8.22 6.73
C VAL A 93 -8.46 8.91 5.88
N MET A 94 -8.30 8.53 4.61
CA MET A 94 -7.37 9.18 3.69
C MET A 94 -7.69 10.66 3.49
N ASP A 95 -8.95 10.99 3.24
CA ASP A 95 -9.40 12.36 3.02
C ASP A 95 -9.29 13.23 4.27
N SER A 96 -9.25 12.63 5.47
CA SER A 96 -9.06 13.32 6.74
C SER A 96 -7.59 13.67 7.05
N PHE A 97 -6.63 13.07 6.34
CA PHE A 97 -5.21 13.25 6.62
C PHE A 97 -4.77 14.69 6.33
N ARG A 98 -4.21 15.36 7.34
CA ARG A 98 -3.67 16.72 7.22
C ARG A 98 -2.29 16.81 7.85
N VAL A 99 -1.38 17.52 7.19
CA VAL A 99 -0.11 17.94 7.78
C VAL A 99 -0.30 19.32 8.39
N ASN A 100 0.20 19.52 9.61
CA ASN A 100 0.09 20.80 10.32
C ASN A 100 1.46 21.48 10.42
N LYS A 101 1.47 22.81 10.32
CA LYS A 101 2.66 23.61 10.64
C LYS A 101 2.81 23.65 12.16
N VAL A 102 4.00 23.30 12.65
CA VAL A 102 4.31 23.39 14.08
C VAL A 102 5.20 24.61 14.26
N ALA A 103 4.82 25.53 15.15
CA ALA A 103 5.69 26.63 15.53
C ALA A 103 6.93 26.05 16.23
N ALA A 104 8.11 26.52 15.83
CA ALA A 104 9.38 26.15 16.45
C ALA A 104 9.49 26.71 17.87
#